data_AF-A0A533SFA2-F1
#
_entry.id   AF-A0A533SFA2-F1
#
_cell.length_a   1.000
_cell.length_b   1.000
_cell.length_c   1.000
_cell.angle_alpha   90.00
_cell.angle_beta   90.00
_cell.angle_gamma   90.00
#
_symmetry.space_group_name_H-M   'P 1'
#
loop_
_entity.id
_entity.type
_entity.pdbx_description
1 polymer ?
#
loop_
_entity_poly.entity_id
_entity_poly.type
_entity_poly.pdbx_seq_one_letter_code
_entity_poly.pdbx_strand_id
1 'polypeptide(L)'
;MAEVKSLPRENNQFLGWIIRLLKGILVGIGFITPGLSGGVLAVVFGLYEPLMRFLGNLRNKFLQNLRFFLPVGIGLAIGVLFFSAVVD
;
A
#
# COMPACT_ATOMS: atom_id res chain seq x y z
N MET A 1 9.21 -26.56 2.88
CA MET A 1 9.56 -25.26 3.46
C MET A 1 9.87 -24.34 2.28
N ALA A 2 8.93 -23.48 1.87
CA ALA A 2 9.14 -22.63 0.69
C ALA A 2 10.07 -21.48 1.07
N GLU A 3 11.23 -21.43 0.42
CA GLU A 3 12.18 -20.34 0.50
C GLU A 3 11.51 -19.06 0.05
N VAL A 4 11.14 -18.18 1.00
CA VAL A 4 10.64 -16.84 0.69
C VAL A 4 11.83 -16.07 0.12
N LYS A 5 11.94 -16.11 -1.21
CA LYS A 5 12.91 -15.37 -2.03
C LYS A 5 12.93 -13.93 -1.54
N SER A 6 14.00 -13.58 -0.83
CA SER A 6 14.20 -12.25 -0.27
C SER A 6 14.29 -11.27 -1.44
N LEU A 7 13.24 -10.45 -1.59
CA LEU A 7 13.21 -9.41 -2.61
C LEU A 7 14.45 -8.53 -2.47
N PRO A 8 15.11 -8.14 -3.57
CA PRO A 8 16.32 -7.32 -3.52
C PRO A 8 16.05 -6.08 -2.69
N ARG A 9 16.91 -5.80 -1.71
CA ARG A 9 16.89 -4.54 -0.95
C ARG A 9 17.25 -3.43 -1.92
N GLU A 10 16.22 -2.87 -2.52
CA GLU A 10 16.33 -1.79 -3.46
C GLU A 10 16.85 -0.55 -2.72
N ASN A 11 18.09 -0.17 -3.01
CA ASN A 11 18.83 0.90 -2.34
C ASN A 11 18.38 2.31 -2.78
N ASN A 12 17.33 2.40 -3.60
CA ASN A 12 16.85 3.64 -4.21
C ASN A 12 15.56 4.10 -3.53
N GLN A 13 15.67 5.04 -2.59
CA GLN A 13 14.50 5.53 -1.83
C GLN A 13 13.35 6.01 -2.72
N PHE A 14 13.66 6.49 -3.93
CA PHE A 14 12.70 6.94 -4.94
C PHE A 14 11.89 5.79 -5.57
N LEU A 15 12.55 4.74 -6.03
CA LEU A 15 11.91 3.59 -6.66
C LEU A 15 11.06 2.84 -5.63
N GLY A 16 11.54 2.66 -4.39
CA GLY A 16 10.74 2.17 -3.29
C GLY A 16 9.49 3.03 -2.99
N TRP A 17 9.57 4.34 -3.23
CA TRP A 17 8.43 5.25 -3.14
C TRP A 17 7.40 5.00 -4.24
N ILE A 18 7.86 4.88 -5.49
CA ILE A 18 7.01 4.55 -6.66
C ILE A 18 6.32 3.19 -6.47
N ILE A 19 7.05 2.16 -6.03
CA ILE A 19 6.47 0.83 -5.81
C ILE A 19 5.35 0.89 -4.76
N ARG A 20 5.55 1.64 -3.67
CA ARG A 20 4.51 1.83 -2.64
C ARG A 20 3.30 2.57 -3.17
N LEU A 21 3.52 3.57 -4.03
CA LEU A 21 2.46 4.31 -4.70
C LEU A 21 1.64 3.38 -5.61
N LEU A 22 2.29 2.58 -6.45
CA LEU A 22 1.61 1.61 -7.32
C LEU A 22 0.83 0.58 -6.51
N LYS A 23 1.40 0.05 -5.42
CA LYS A 23 0.67 -0.83 -4.49
C LYS A 23 -0.56 -0.13 -3.90
N GLY A 24 -0.43 1.13 -3.53
CA GLY A 24 -1.54 1.97 -3.07
C GLY A 24 -2.66 2.06 -4.11
N ILE A 25 -2.32 2.33 -5.37
CA ILE A 25 -3.30 2.40 -6.49
C ILE A 25 -4.07 1.09 -6.62
N LEU A 26 -3.37 -0.05 -6.67
CA LEU A 26 -4.01 -1.35 -6.82
C LEU A 26 -4.92 -1.69 -5.63
N VAL A 27 -4.50 -1.34 -4.41
CA VAL A 27 -5.35 -1.48 -3.21
C VAL A 27 -6.57 -0.57 -3.29
N GLY A 28 -6.41 0.68 -3.73
CA GLY A 28 -7.51 1.63 -3.92
C GLY A 28 -8.55 1.14 -4.94
N ILE A 29 -8.11 0.63 -6.08
CA ILE A 29 -8.98 0.00 -7.08
C ILE A 29 -9.76 -1.16 -6.46
N GLY A 30 -9.10 -2.00 -5.66
CA GLY A 30 -9.76 -3.09 -4.95
C GLY A 30 -10.76 -2.67 -3.88
N PHE A 31 -10.75 -1.44 -3.40
CA PHE A 31 -11.76 -0.95 -2.47
C PHE A 31 -13.06 -0.51 -3.15
N ILE A 32 -12.98 -0.07 -4.41
CA ILE A 32 -14.13 0.46 -5.17
C ILE A 32 -14.71 -0.56 -6.15
N THR A 33 -13.91 -1.51 -6.63
CA THR A 33 -14.35 -2.51 -7.62
C THR A 33 -15.24 -3.58 -6.96
N PRO A 34 -16.49 -3.79 -7.41
CA PRO A 34 -17.36 -4.81 -6.86
C PRO A 34 -16.79 -6.22 -7.09
N GLY A 35 -16.79 -7.04 -6.05
CA GLY A 35 -16.24 -8.39 -6.09
C GLY A 35 -14.72 -8.48 -5.88
N LEU A 36 -14.01 -7.35 -5.75
CA LEU A 36 -12.60 -7.31 -5.37
C LEU A 36 -12.46 -6.81 -3.92
N SER A 37 -11.52 -7.37 -3.15
CA SER A 37 -11.29 -6.97 -1.76
C SER A 37 -9.98 -6.18 -1.61
N GLY A 38 -10.09 -4.87 -1.42
CA GLY A 38 -8.95 -3.98 -1.18
C GLY A 38 -8.11 -4.39 0.05
N GLY A 39 -8.76 -4.91 1.10
CA GLY A 39 -8.08 -5.43 2.30
C GLY A 39 -7.22 -6.67 2.01
N VAL A 40 -7.72 -7.61 1.19
CA VAL A 40 -6.95 -8.79 0.78
C VAL A 40 -5.77 -8.38 -0.09
N LEU A 41 -5.95 -7.43 -1.02
CA LEU A 41 -4.85 -6.89 -1.81
C LEU A 41 -3.78 -6.24 -0.93
N ALA A 42 -4.17 -5.52 0.13
CA ALA A 42 -3.22 -4.94 1.08
C ALA A 42 -2.40 -6.02 1.81
N VAL A 43 -2.99 -7.20 2.09
CA VAL A 43 -2.26 -8.37 2.63
C VAL A 43 -1.29 -8.92 1.59
N VAL A 44 -1.75 -9.17 0.36
CA VAL A 44 -0.93 -9.71 -0.74
C VAL A 44 0.27 -8.82 -1.05
N PHE A 45 0.09 -7.49 -1.03
CA PHE A 45 1.17 -6.54 -1.28
C PHE A 45 2.08 -6.28 -0.07
N GLY A 46 1.82 -6.93 1.08
CA GLY A 46 2.59 -6.81 2.30
C GLY A 46 2.42 -5.45 3.01
N LEU A 47 1.31 -4.76 2.77
CA LEU A 47 0.97 -3.47 3.38
C LEU A 47 0.19 -3.64 4.69
N TYR A 48 -0.51 -4.77 4.85
CA TYR A 48 -1.35 -5.05 6.01
C TYR A 48 -0.57 -5.07 7.33
N GLU A 49 0.51 -5.85 7.40
CA GLU A 49 1.28 -6.01 8.65
C GLU A 49 1.97 -4.71 9.09
N PRO A 50 2.64 -3.94 8.21
CA PRO A 50 3.14 -2.60 8.57
C PRO A 50 2.04 -1.65 9.03
N LEU A 51 0.84 -1.76 8.44
CA LEU A 51 -0.28 -0.87 8.75
C LEU A 51 -0.84 -1.20 10.14
N MET A 52 -1.07 -2.48 10.43
CA MET A 52 -1.52 -2.92 11.75
C MET A 52 -0.49 -2.61 12.83
N ARG A 53 0.81 -2.75 12.53
CA ARG A 53 1.87 -2.37 13.46
C ARG A 53 1.89 -0.86 13.74
N PHE A 54 1.66 -0.04 12.71
CA PHE A 54 1.53 1.40 12.86
C PHE A 54 0.32 1.75 13.73
N LEU A 55 -0.85 1.19 13.41
CA LEU A 55 -2.10 1.39 14.16
C LEU A 55 -2.00 0.94 15.62
N GLY A 56 -1.33 -0.19 15.89
CA GLY A 56 -1.10 -0.68 17.25
C GLY A 56 -0.10 0.14 18.06
N ASN A 57 0.73 0.97 17.42
CA ASN A 57 1.77 1.76 18.09
C ASN A 57 1.84 3.19 17.53
N LEU A 58 0.69 3.89 17.49
CA LEU A 58 0.55 5.21 16.87
C LEU A 58 1.60 6.23 17.36
N ARG A 59 1.90 6.25 18.67
CA ARG A 59 2.87 7.21 19.24
C ARG A 59 4.32 6.89 18.92
N ASN A 60 4.64 5.64 18.58
CA ASN A 60 6.03 5.23 18.34
C ASN A 60 6.42 5.46 16.87
N LYS A 61 7.42 6.30 16.64
CA LYS A 61 7.95 6.60 15.29
C LYS A 61 6.88 7.06 14.29
N PHE A 62 5.88 7.81 14.77
CA PHE A 62 4.75 8.28 13.95
C PHE A 62 5.19 8.89 12.62
N LEU A 63 6.16 9.82 12.65
CA LEU A 63 6.68 10.48 11.45
C LEU A 63 7.32 9.52 10.43
N GLN A 64 8.03 8.49 10.88
CA GLN A 64 8.66 7.51 9.98
C GLN A 64 7.59 6.61 9.32
N ASN A 65 6.62 6.14 10.11
CA ASN A 65 5.52 5.34 9.60
C ASN A 65 4.66 6.16 8.63
N LEU A 66 4.39 7.43 8.96
CA LEU A 66 3.63 8.32 8.09
C LEU A 66 4.34 8.53 6.76
N ARG A 67 5.66 8.75 6.74
CA ARG A 67 6.44 8.86 5.49
C ARG A 67 6.45 7.55 4.68
N PHE A 68 6.39 6.39 5.34
CA PHE A 68 6.24 5.09 4.67
C PHE A 68 4.87 4.94 3.99
N PHE A 69 3.80 5.34 4.69
CA PHE A 69 2.42 5.22 4.22
C PHE A 69 1.97 6.36 3.30
N LEU A 70 2.64 7.50 3.29
CA LEU A 70 2.32 8.64 2.43
C LEU A 70 2.17 8.25 0.94
N PRO A 71 3.15 7.56 0.30
CA PRO A 71 2.98 7.13 -1.09
C PRO A 71 1.82 6.14 -1.26
N VAL A 72 1.61 5.24 -0.31
CA VAL A 72 0.53 4.25 -0.34
C VAL A 72 -0.82 4.93 -0.27
N GLY A 73 -0.99 5.90 0.62
CA GLY A 73 -2.23 6.67 0.78
C GLY A 73 -2.54 7.53 -0.44
N ILE A 74 -1.52 8.17 -1.03
CA ILE A 74 -1.65 8.91 -2.30
C ILE A 74 -2.08 7.94 -3.41
N GLY A 75 -1.41 6.80 -3.53
CA GLY A 75 -1.77 5.78 -4.50
C GLY A 75 -3.21 5.31 -4.32
N LEU A 76 -3.63 5.03 -3.08
CA LEU A 76 -4.99 4.61 -2.77
C LEU A 76 -6.02 5.65 -3.21
N ALA A 77 -5.80 6.92 -2.88
CA ALA A 77 -6.67 8.02 -3.31
C ALA A 77 -6.74 8.12 -4.84
N ILE A 78 -5.59 8.03 -5.52
CA ILE A 78 -5.54 8.03 -6.99
C ILE A 78 -6.31 6.83 -7.55
N GLY A 79 -6.12 5.62 -7.02
CA GLY A 79 -6.79 4.42 -7.50
C GLY A 79 -8.31 4.49 -7.35
N VAL A 80 -8.79 5.00 -6.21
CA VAL A 80 -10.22 5.21 -5.98
C VAL A 80 -10.80 6.28 -6.91
N LEU A 81 -10.16 7.45 -6.99
CA LEU A 81 -10.63 8.57 -7.81
C LEU A 81 -10.59 8.26 -9.31
N PHE A 82 -9.51 7.63 -9.78
CA PHE A 82 -9.35 7.23 -11.18
C PHE A 82 -10.42 6.22 -11.57
N PHE A 83 -10.65 5.18 -10.76
CA PHE A 83 -11.66 4.18 -11.08
C PHE A 83 -13.08 4.75 -10.97
N SER A 84 -13.35 5.62 -10.00
CA SER A 84 -14.63 6.33 -9.90
C SER A 84 -14.90 7.16 -11.16
N ALA A 85 -13.89 7.87 -11.69
CA ALA A 85 -14.02 8.67 -12.90
C ALA A 85 -14.13 7.86 -14.21
N VAL A 86 -13.77 6.57 -14.18
CA VAL A 86 -13.88 5.66 -15.34
C VAL A 86 -15.21 4.90 -15.34
N VAL A 87 -15.80 4.69 -14.16
CA VAL A 87 -17.03 3.93 -13.98
C VAL A 87 -18.28 4.82 -13.98
N ASP A 88 -18.14 6.11 -13.67
CA ASP A 88 -19.11 7.16 -14.07
C ASP A 88 -19.06 7.43 -15.59
#